data_AF-A0AAJ1BBL8-F1
#
_entry.id   AF-A0AAJ1BBL8-F1
#
_cell.length_a   1.000
_cell.length_b   1.000
_cell.length_c   1.000
_cell.angle_alpha   90.00
_cell.angle_beta   90.00
_cell.angle_gamma   90.00
#
_symmetry.space_group_name_H-M   'P 1'
#
loop_
_entity.id
_entity.type
_entity.pdbx_description
1 polymer ?
#
loop_
_entity_poly.entity_id
_entity_poly.type
_entity_poly.pdbx_seq_one_letter_code
_entity_poly.pdbx_strand_id
1 'polypeptide(L)'
;MNILELAPLSTGMTRKEALDTSLKLAKNADRLGYTRLWVAEHHGSQVFMCSASSVIITRALENTTRLRVGAGGVMLPNWSPLTVAETYGTLYTIYEGRVDLGLGRAPGTDPATARALHRGASEPAYFEEDLEELASYLSDQTSVVHSGVVSGAEASILGIEVIGVDRPFTRVRAIPGEGTCIPMWMLSSSSAGAKVAADLGMPYVFGGHFAPYNIDEAVEIYRREFNANAPTAMVDHPVVMMGMNVMCNENEAEAKYQFTTTYQVQGNVLSGRPGTLTPPTDDLDATLGEKLADRVRALPSISAVGTPEQVVEKMDWVSRKYMVDEIITVTHAYDPQVRIHSLELVAKAWGLPILPAEGEAEEAEQTPSTPEPEVIEIAEEEPEEKVAPRPGGTRNRSAVYGPVHRSERKKPTLKNSAGASAAAASSDSEDAAAKTTASKAAPAKRPAAKKTTAAKKPAARKTTAKTSTKATAKPKPAAKSAAKSDAASEQTTPAAKPTARTRTRRKPRPRS
;
A
#
# COMPACT_ATOMS: atom_id res chain seq x y z
N MET A 1 0.27 -5.62 15.30
CA MET A 1 0.10 -4.15 15.37
C MET A 1 1.07 -3.53 14.40
N ASN A 2 0.58 -2.65 13.53
CA ASN A 2 1.31 -2.20 12.35
C ASN A 2 1.29 -0.67 12.26
N ILE A 3 2.26 -0.11 11.54
CA ILE A 3 2.33 1.32 11.20
C ILE A 3 2.20 1.48 9.68
N LEU A 4 1.43 2.48 9.24
CA LEU A 4 1.45 2.96 7.86
C LEU A 4 2.18 4.32 7.81
N GLU A 5 3.33 4.33 7.16
CA GLU A 5 4.21 5.48 7.03
C GLU A 5 4.05 6.17 5.67
N LEU A 6 3.78 7.48 5.70
CA LEU A 6 3.60 8.32 4.51
C LEU A 6 4.79 9.28 4.27
N ALA A 7 5.88 9.13 5.02
CA ALA A 7 7.05 10.03 5.02
C ALA A 7 6.67 11.53 5.02
N PRO A 8 5.94 12.00 6.05
CA PRO A 8 5.36 13.34 6.04
C PRO A 8 6.43 14.44 6.14
N LEU A 9 6.19 15.53 5.41
CA LEU A 9 7.00 16.74 5.39
C LEU A 9 6.25 17.87 6.11
N SER A 10 6.78 18.33 7.25
CA SER A 10 6.25 19.47 7.99
C SER A 10 6.81 20.80 7.49
N THR A 11 6.05 21.89 7.63
CA THR A 11 6.49 23.25 7.28
C THR A 11 7.76 23.61 8.06
N GLY A 12 8.84 23.93 7.33
CA GLY A 12 10.16 24.24 7.90
C GLY A 12 11.18 23.10 7.79
N MET A 13 10.74 21.85 7.64
CA MET A 13 11.64 20.70 7.41
C MET A 13 12.13 20.66 5.96
N THR A 14 13.33 20.13 5.76
CA THR A 14 13.79 19.66 4.45
C THR A 14 13.26 18.27 4.13
N ARG A 15 13.21 17.91 2.84
CA ARG A 15 12.84 16.56 2.38
C ARG A 15 13.73 15.46 2.96
N LYS A 16 15.01 15.77 3.25
CA LYS A 16 15.93 14.83 3.88
C LYS A 16 15.52 14.54 5.33
N GLU A 17 15.16 15.56 6.10
CA GLU A 17 14.76 15.40 7.50
C GLU A 17 13.44 14.63 7.64
N ALA A 18 12.52 14.76 6.68
CA ALA A 18 11.32 13.92 6.60
C ALA A 18 11.68 12.44 6.39
N LEU A 19 12.54 12.12 5.42
CA LEU A 19 12.99 10.75 5.15
C LEU A 19 13.85 10.16 6.26
N ASP A 20 14.65 10.97 6.95
CA ASP A 20 15.42 10.58 8.14
C ASP A 20 14.51 10.36 9.36
N THR A 21 13.42 11.14 9.48
CA THR A 21 12.38 10.93 10.48
C THR A 21 11.61 9.63 10.24
N SER A 22 11.34 9.27 8.98
CA SER A 22 10.76 7.96 8.63
C SER A 22 11.68 6.80 9.02
N LEU A 23 13.00 6.95 8.82
CA LEU A 23 13.98 5.96 9.27
C LEU A 23 14.04 5.86 10.80
N LYS A 24 14.02 6.99 11.52
CA LYS A 24 13.96 7.01 12.99
C LYS A 24 12.69 6.32 13.51
N LEU A 25 11.56 6.47 12.82
CA LEU A 25 10.33 5.76 13.17
C LEU A 25 10.47 4.25 12.92
N ALA A 26 11.07 3.82 11.80
CA ALA A 26 11.31 2.40 11.54
C ALA A 26 12.17 1.72 12.61
N LYS A 27 13.26 2.38 13.06
CA LYS A 27 14.09 1.88 14.17
C LYS A 27 13.31 1.76 15.47
N ASN A 28 12.48 2.76 15.81
CA ASN A 28 11.65 2.69 17.00
C ASN A 28 10.55 1.62 16.88
N ALA A 29 9.93 1.43 15.71
CA ALA A 29 8.97 0.35 15.48
C ALA A 29 9.61 -1.05 15.67
N ASP A 30 10.84 -1.22 15.20
CA ASP A 30 11.62 -2.45 15.41
C ASP A 30 12.02 -2.65 16.89
N ARG A 31 12.27 -1.59 17.65
CA ARG A 31 12.46 -1.69 19.12
C ARG A 31 11.15 -2.00 19.86
N LEU A 32 10.05 -1.34 19.50
CA LEU A 32 8.78 -1.30 20.24
C LEU A 32 7.85 -2.50 20.00
N GLY A 33 8.34 -3.61 19.44
CA GLY A 33 7.52 -4.81 19.24
C GLY A 33 6.46 -4.72 18.14
N TYR A 34 6.48 -3.68 17.28
CA TYR A 34 5.57 -3.63 16.12
C TYR A 34 5.86 -4.78 15.15
N THR A 35 4.80 -5.24 14.48
CA THR A 35 4.83 -6.39 13.57
C THR A 35 5.25 -5.97 12.15
N ARG A 36 4.67 -4.87 11.66
CA ARG A 36 4.90 -4.35 10.29
C ARG A 36 5.04 -2.83 10.30
N LEU A 37 5.91 -2.29 9.45
CA LEU A 37 5.84 -0.91 8.97
C LEU A 37 5.67 -0.94 7.46
N TRP A 38 4.54 -0.44 6.97
CA TRP A 38 4.30 -0.31 5.54
C TRP A 38 4.53 1.12 5.08
N VAL A 39 5.08 1.30 3.88
CA VAL A 39 5.28 2.60 3.25
C VAL A 39 4.21 2.81 2.20
N ALA A 40 3.42 3.89 2.33
CA ALA A 40 2.44 4.28 1.32
C ALA A 40 3.12 4.75 0.01
N GLU A 41 2.40 4.75 -1.10
CA GLU A 41 2.87 5.34 -2.37
C GLU A 41 2.05 6.60 -2.70
N HIS A 42 2.73 7.75 -2.81
CA HIS A 42 2.13 9.03 -3.18
C HIS A 42 2.99 9.81 -4.17
N HIS A 43 2.49 10.02 -5.39
CA HIS A 43 3.13 10.86 -6.41
C HIS A 43 2.59 12.28 -6.36
N GLY A 44 3.33 13.24 -6.93
CA GLY A 44 2.96 14.67 -6.97
C GLY A 44 2.83 15.38 -5.62
N SER A 45 2.91 14.64 -4.51
CA SER A 45 2.59 15.14 -3.17
C SER A 45 3.60 16.15 -2.65
N GLN A 46 3.09 17.25 -2.08
CA GLN A 46 3.89 18.24 -1.35
C GLN A 46 4.06 17.88 0.14
N VAL A 47 3.32 16.88 0.62
CA VAL A 47 3.26 16.51 2.04
C VAL A 47 3.82 15.11 2.33
N PHE A 48 3.81 14.19 1.37
CA PHE A 48 4.24 12.80 1.55
C PHE A 48 5.41 12.48 0.62
N MET A 49 6.58 12.17 1.20
CA MET A 49 7.84 11.99 0.47
C MET A 49 8.04 10.54 -0.04
N CYS A 50 6.96 9.77 -0.20
CA CYS A 50 6.97 8.32 -0.37
C CYS A 50 6.64 7.81 -1.79
N SER A 51 6.86 8.63 -2.83
CA SER A 51 6.65 8.22 -4.23
C SER A 51 7.52 7.03 -4.67
N ALA A 52 8.76 6.96 -4.17
CA ALA A 52 9.69 5.85 -4.37
C ALA A 52 9.67 4.90 -3.16
N SER A 53 8.49 4.32 -2.90
CA SER A 53 8.22 3.49 -1.71
C SER A 53 9.25 2.37 -1.51
N SER A 54 9.61 1.65 -2.57
CA SER A 54 10.62 0.58 -2.54
C SER A 54 11.97 1.03 -1.97
N VAL A 55 12.46 2.23 -2.31
CA VAL A 55 13.74 2.76 -1.80
C VAL A 55 13.69 3.06 -0.30
N ILE A 56 12.53 3.50 0.21
CA ILE A 56 12.31 3.73 1.64
C ILE A 56 12.21 2.38 2.39
N ILE A 57 11.53 1.40 1.77
CA ILE A 57 11.42 0.02 2.28
C ILE A 57 12.82 -0.61 2.41
N THR A 58 13.66 -0.55 1.36
CA THR A 58 15.08 -0.96 1.42
C THR A 58 15.82 -0.27 2.55
N ARG A 59 15.73 1.07 2.65
CA ARG A 59 16.43 1.84 3.68
C ARG A 59 16.05 1.42 5.10
N ALA A 60 14.78 1.09 5.33
CA ALA A 60 14.29 0.61 6.62
C ALA A 60 14.72 -0.84 6.90
N LEU A 61 14.71 -1.73 5.90
CA LEU A 61 15.15 -3.12 6.03
C LEU A 61 16.65 -3.22 6.36
N GLU A 62 17.50 -2.39 5.76
CA GLU A 62 18.93 -2.21 6.09
C GLU A 62 19.18 -1.66 7.51
N ASN A 63 18.14 -1.27 8.23
CA ASN A 63 18.24 -0.54 9.50
C ASN A 63 17.34 -1.10 10.61
N THR A 64 16.75 -2.28 10.38
CA THR A 64 15.87 -3.00 11.30
C THR A 64 16.16 -4.50 11.24
N THR A 65 15.78 -5.24 12.27
CA THR A 65 16.16 -6.63 12.50
C THR A 65 14.97 -7.59 12.40
N ARG A 66 13.85 -7.28 13.05
CA ARG A 66 12.66 -8.14 13.17
C ARG A 66 11.45 -7.60 12.42
N LEU A 67 11.32 -6.27 12.35
CA LEU A 67 10.21 -5.56 11.72
C LEU A 67 10.01 -6.00 10.27
N ARG A 68 8.79 -6.42 9.91
CA ARG A 68 8.42 -6.61 8.50
C ARG A 68 8.26 -5.23 7.85
N VAL A 69 8.81 -5.05 6.66
CA VAL A 69 8.68 -3.77 5.93
C VAL A 69 8.20 -4.02 4.51
N GLY A 70 7.19 -3.26 4.09
CA GLY A 70 6.52 -3.51 2.83
C GLY A 70 5.76 -2.31 2.28
N ALA A 71 5.03 -2.53 1.20
CA ALA A 71 4.18 -1.50 0.61
C ALA A 71 2.81 -1.43 1.32
N GLY A 72 2.28 -0.22 1.51
CA GLY A 72 0.93 0.01 2.03
C GLY A 72 0.14 1.06 1.23
N GLY A 73 -0.02 0.97 -0.08
CA GLY A 73 0.35 -0.12 -0.98
C GLY A 73 1.01 0.42 -2.26
N VAL A 74 1.55 -0.48 -3.08
CA VAL A 74 1.89 -0.15 -4.47
C VAL A 74 0.59 0.22 -5.18
N MET A 75 0.57 1.37 -5.84
CA MET A 75 -0.57 1.79 -6.65
C MET A 75 -0.48 1.08 -8.00
N LEU A 76 -0.82 -0.21 -8.02
CA LEU A 76 -0.49 -1.16 -9.11
C LEU A 76 -0.76 -0.60 -10.53
N PRO A 77 -1.87 0.11 -10.82
CA PRO A 77 -2.10 0.72 -12.14
C PRO A 77 -1.14 1.84 -12.55
N ASN A 78 -0.15 2.21 -11.74
CA ASN A 78 0.95 3.09 -12.10
C ASN A 78 2.21 2.30 -12.56
N TRP A 79 2.17 0.96 -12.56
CA TRP A 79 3.31 0.05 -12.72
C TRP A 79 2.96 -1.16 -13.58
N SER A 80 3.96 -1.83 -14.16
CA SER A 80 3.77 -3.17 -14.74
C SER A 80 3.81 -4.24 -13.63
N PRO A 81 2.90 -5.24 -13.64
CA PRO A 81 2.97 -6.40 -12.74
C PRO A 81 4.35 -7.08 -12.71
N LEU A 82 5.03 -7.19 -13.85
CA LEU A 82 6.39 -7.72 -13.95
C LEU A 82 7.37 -6.92 -13.10
N THR A 83 7.39 -5.59 -13.26
CA THR A 83 8.32 -4.72 -12.53
C THR A 83 8.06 -4.71 -11.02
N VAL A 84 6.79 -4.87 -10.61
CA VAL A 84 6.45 -5.05 -9.18
C VAL A 84 6.97 -6.40 -8.68
N ALA A 85 6.76 -7.49 -9.44
CA ALA A 85 7.25 -8.82 -9.08
C ALA A 85 8.77 -8.89 -8.97
N GLU A 86 9.51 -8.30 -9.92
CA GLU A 86 10.97 -8.23 -9.90
C GLU A 86 11.48 -7.37 -8.74
N THR A 87 10.87 -6.20 -8.50
CA THR A 87 11.29 -5.28 -7.43
C THR A 87 11.07 -5.91 -6.05
N TYR A 88 9.84 -6.33 -5.74
CA TYR A 88 9.52 -6.87 -4.43
C TYR A 88 10.09 -8.29 -4.24
N GLY A 89 10.22 -9.07 -5.32
CA GLY A 89 10.92 -10.35 -5.32
C GLY A 89 12.40 -10.22 -4.99
N THR A 90 13.08 -9.21 -5.54
CA THR A 90 14.46 -8.86 -5.15
C THR A 90 14.54 -8.52 -3.67
N LEU A 91 13.64 -7.67 -3.16
CA LEU A 91 13.62 -7.31 -1.74
C LEU A 91 13.35 -8.53 -0.84
N TYR A 92 12.38 -9.38 -1.18
CA TYR A 92 12.05 -10.59 -0.42
C TYR A 92 13.19 -11.62 -0.42
N THR A 93 13.96 -11.68 -1.51
CA THR A 93 15.17 -12.52 -1.63
C THR A 93 16.32 -11.99 -0.77
N ILE A 94 16.54 -10.67 -0.71
CA ILE A 94 17.63 -10.05 0.07
C ILE A 94 17.32 -10.06 1.57
N TYR A 95 16.06 -9.80 1.95
CA TYR A 95 15.63 -9.67 3.35
C TYR A 95 14.72 -10.83 3.78
N GLU A 96 15.12 -12.05 3.40
CA GLU A 96 14.47 -13.35 3.59
C GLU A 96 13.18 -13.32 4.44
N GLY A 97 12.04 -13.29 3.76
CA GLY A 97 10.73 -13.40 4.40
C GLY A 97 10.20 -12.16 5.11
N ARG A 98 10.98 -11.07 5.30
CA ARG A 98 10.54 -9.85 6.01
C ARG A 98 9.76 -8.83 5.16
N VAL A 99 9.52 -9.10 3.88
CA VAL A 99 8.87 -8.16 2.96
C VAL A 99 7.37 -8.47 2.80
N ASP A 100 6.55 -7.43 2.79
CA ASP A 100 5.10 -7.48 2.52
C ASP A 100 4.75 -6.69 1.25
N LEU A 101 3.73 -7.12 0.51
CA LEU A 101 3.27 -6.47 -0.73
C LEU A 101 1.80 -6.07 -0.66
N GLY A 102 1.50 -4.93 -0.02
CA GLY A 102 0.20 -4.29 -0.12
C GLY A 102 -0.01 -3.66 -1.50
N LEU A 103 -1.19 -3.83 -2.08
CA LEU A 103 -1.54 -3.47 -3.46
C LEU A 103 -2.86 -2.67 -3.48
N GLY A 104 -2.92 -1.58 -4.25
CA GLY A 104 -4.07 -0.67 -4.29
C GLY A 104 -4.43 -0.15 -5.68
N ARG A 105 -5.73 0.04 -5.93
CA ARG A 105 -6.28 0.47 -7.24
C ARG A 105 -6.29 2.00 -7.45
N ALA A 106 -6.21 2.77 -6.36
CA ALA A 106 -6.21 4.23 -6.38
C ALA A 106 -4.99 4.79 -7.14
N PRO A 107 -5.02 6.02 -7.66
CA PRO A 107 -3.84 6.61 -8.32
C PRO A 107 -2.74 7.02 -7.34
N GLY A 108 -3.06 7.23 -6.06
CA GLY A 108 -2.14 7.85 -5.09
C GLY A 108 -1.82 9.34 -5.37
N THR A 109 -2.36 9.91 -6.45
CA THR A 109 -1.97 11.21 -7.04
C THR A 109 -3.11 11.85 -7.85
N ASP A 110 -2.92 13.09 -8.31
CA ASP A 110 -3.85 13.82 -9.18
C ASP A 110 -3.86 13.31 -10.65
N PRO A 111 -4.88 13.67 -11.48
CA PRO A 111 -5.00 13.19 -12.85
C PRO A 111 -3.87 13.60 -13.83
N ALA A 112 -3.18 14.72 -13.60
CA ALA A 112 -2.08 15.15 -14.47
C ALA A 112 -0.80 14.34 -14.17
N THR A 113 -0.50 14.11 -12.88
CA THR A 113 0.60 13.22 -12.50
C THR A 113 0.30 11.76 -12.83
N ALA A 114 -0.94 11.27 -12.66
CA ALA A 114 -1.31 9.92 -13.08
C ALA A 114 -1.08 9.70 -14.59
N ARG A 115 -1.41 10.69 -15.42
CA ARG A 115 -1.10 10.67 -16.86
C ARG A 115 0.41 10.72 -17.16
N ALA A 116 1.21 11.37 -16.31
CA ALA A 116 2.67 11.40 -16.44
C ALA A 116 3.32 10.07 -16.01
N LEU A 117 2.67 9.30 -15.14
CA LEU A 117 2.99 7.89 -14.83
C LEU A 117 2.47 6.92 -15.92
N HIS A 118 2.06 7.44 -17.08
CA HIS A 118 1.51 6.69 -18.21
C HIS A 118 0.22 5.90 -17.96
N ARG A 119 -0.45 6.10 -16.81
CA ARG A 119 -1.72 5.46 -16.46
C ARG A 119 -2.77 5.64 -17.55
N GLY A 120 -3.26 4.54 -18.10
CA GLY A 120 -4.26 4.46 -19.16
C GLY A 120 -5.68 4.81 -18.70
N ALA A 121 -6.46 5.38 -19.62
CA ALA A 121 -7.78 5.93 -19.32
C ALA A 121 -8.88 4.88 -19.04
N SER A 122 -8.57 3.57 -19.12
CA SER A 122 -9.50 2.45 -18.98
C SER A 122 -9.12 1.45 -17.87
N GLU A 123 -8.00 1.64 -17.18
CA GLU A 123 -7.39 0.62 -16.29
C GLU A 123 -8.12 0.25 -14.99
N PRO A 124 -9.11 0.99 -14.44
CA PRO A 124 -9.88 0.52 -13.28
C PRO A 124 -10.63 -0.81 -13.51
N ALA A 125 -10.67 -1.32 -14.75
CA ALA A 125 -11.25 -2.59 -15.17
C ALA A 125 -10.24 -3.76 -15.25
N TYR A 126 -8.94 -3.49 -15.42
CA TYR A 126 -7.91 -4.54 -15.56
C TYR A 126 -7.17 -4.86 -14.25
N PHE A 127 -7.41 -4.09 -13.19
CA PHE A 127 -6.75 -4.27 -11.89
C PHE A 127 -6.91 -5.67 -11.27
N GLU A 128 -7.97 -6.41 -11.62
CA GLU A 128 -8.13 -7.82 -11.24
C GLU A 128 -7.17 -8.73 -12.03
N GLU A 129 -7.05 -8.51 -13.34
CA GLU A 129 -6.11 -9.20 -14.24
C GLU A 129 -4.64 -8.87 -13.88
N ASP A 130 -4.34 -7.60 -13.53
CA ASP A 130 -3.02 -7.15 -13.05
C ASP A 130 -2.60 -7.88 -11.75
N LEU A 131 -3.56 -8.15 -10.85
CA LEU A 131 -3.31 -8.90 -9.61
C LEU A 131 -3.07 -10.39 -9.87
N GLU A 132 -3.82 -11.00 -10.80
CA GLU A 132 -3.59 -12.39 -11.21
C GLU A 132 -2.24 -12.57 -11.94
N GLU A 133 -1.85 -11.62 -12.80
CA GLU A 133 -0.53 -11.63 -13.47
C GLU A 133 0.61 -11.50 -12.44
N LEU A 134 0.49 -10.55 -11.51
CA LEU A 134 1.45 -10.36 -10.42
C LEU A 134 1.58 -11.61 -9.53
N ALA A 135 0.46 -12.23 -9.14
CA ALA A 135 0.46 -13.47 -8.39
C ALA A 135 1.15 -14.61 -9.17
N SER A 136 0.85 -14.72 -10.47
CA SER A 136 1.44 -15.73 -11.33
C SER A 136 2.96 -15.56 -11.45
N TYR A 137 3.48 -14.34 -11.58
CA TYR A 137 4.92 -14.06 -11.59
C TYR A 137 5.62 -14.45 -10.28
N LEU A 138 4.97 -14.27 -9.13
CA LEU A 138 5.55 -14.54 -7.80
C LEU A 138 5.43 -16.02 -7.38
N SER A 139 4.71 -16.84 -8.15
CA SER A 139 4.37 -18.22 -7.79
C SER A 139 5.48 -19.25 -8.03
N ASP A 140 5.33 -20.42 -7.41
CA ASP A 140 6.28 -21.55 -7.43
C ASP A 140 6.45 -22.25 -8.80
N GLN A 141 5.66 -21.92 -9.83
CA GLN A 141 5.78 -22.53 -11.16
C GLN A 141 5.57 -21.58 -12.36
N THR A 142 6.43 -21.74 -13.36
CA THR A 142 6.42 -20.95 -14.60
C THR A 142 5.15 -21.16 -15.42
N SER A 143 4.36 -20.09 -15.68
CA SER A 143 3.80 -19.84 -17.03
C SER A 143 3.08 -18.49 -17.24
N VAL A 144 3.70 -17.33 -16.98
CA VAL A 144 3.20 -16.09 -17.61
C VAL A 144 3.63 -16.09 -19.10
N VAL A 145 2.71 -16.51 -19.95
CA VAL A 145 2.92 -16.65 -21.39
C VAL A 145 2.45 -15.38 -22.09
N HIS A 146 3.38 -14.44 -22.30
CA HIS A 146 3.10 -13.26 -23.11
C HIS A 146 3.16 -13.61 -24.60
N SER A 147 2.08 -13.31 -25.32
CA SER A 147 2.03 -13.38 -26.79
C SER A 147 2.71 -12.17 -27.44
N GLY A 148 3.99 -11.97 -27.11
CA GLY A 148 4.83 -10.92 -27.69
C GLY A 148 5.46 -11.38 -29.00
N VAL A 149 5.12 -10.71 -30.10
CA VAL A 149 5.86 -10.84 -31.37
C VAL A 149 7.15 -10.02 -31.25
N VAL A 150 8.26 -10.67 -30.92
CA VAL A 150 9.60 -10.05 -31.03
C VAL A 150 9.81 -9.66 -32.48
N SER A 151 10.10 -8.38 -32.77
CA SER A 151 10.31 -7.98 -34.15
C SER A 151 11.61 -8.57 -34.69
N GLY A 152 11.62 -8.94 -35.98
CA GLY A 152 12.84 -9.44 -36.63
C GLY A 152 14.01 -8.44 -36.60
N ALA A 153 13.71 -7.14 -36.40
CA ALA A 153 14.73 -6.11 -36.21
C ALA A 153 15.42 -6.23 -34.85
N GLU A 154 14.66 -6.38 -33.75
CA GLU A 154 15.21 -6.49 -32.40
C GLU A 154 16.03 -7.78 -32.22
N ALA A 155 15.51 -8.91 -32.70
CA ALA A 155 16.24 -10.17 -32.65
C ALA A 155 17.54 -10.13 -33.49
N SER A 156 17.49 -9.50 -34.67
CA SER A 156 18.68 -9.31 -35.52
C SER A 156 19.72 -8.38 -34.88
N ILE A 157 19.32 -7.36 -34.13
CA ILE A 157 20.24 -6.47 -33.38
C ILE A 157 20.95 -7.25 -32.27
N LEU A 158 20.25 -8.19 -31.61
CA LEU A 158 20.79 -9.02 -30.54
C LEU A 158 21.60 -10.24 -31.04
N GLY A 159 21.73 -10.43 -32.36
CA GLY A 159 22.39 -11.61 -32.93
C GLY A 159 21.64 -12.93 -32.68
N ILE A 160 20.36 -12.85 -32.29
CA ILE A 160 19.53 -14.03 -32.01
C ILE A 160 19.04 -14.58 -33.35
N GLU A 161 19.54 -15.75 -33.73
CA GLU A 161 19.11 -16.45 -34.94
C GLU A 161 17.65 -16.92 -34.77
N VAL A 162 16.72 -16.21 -35.43
CA VAL A 162 15.28 -16.51 -35.41
C VAL A 162 15.00 -17.70 -36.33
N ILE A 163 15.41 -18.89 -35.89
CA ILE A 163 15.08 -20.16 -36.54
C ILE A 163 13.56 -20.39 -36.38
N GLY A 164 12.82 -20.00 -37.40
CA GLY A 164 11.37 -20.00 -37.44
C GLY A 164 10.78 -18.63 -37.10
N VAL A 165 10.17 -17.98 -38.11
CA VAL A 165 9.06 -17.06 -37.86
C VAL A 165 7.96 -17.80 -37.11
N ASP A 166 7.22 -17.07 -36.28
CA ASP A 166 6.20 -17.59 -35.35
C ASP A 166 6.75 -18.49 -34.23
N ARG A 167 7.47 -17.87 -33.28
CA ARG A 167 7.34 -18.23 -31.85
C ARG A 167 6.25 -17.36 -31.23
N PRO A 168 4.96 -17.76 -31.22
CA PRO A 168 3.87 -16.93 -30.71
C PRO A 168 3.89 -16.69 -29.19
N PHE A 169 4.82 -17.32 -28.47
CA PHE A 169 4.85 -17.35 -27.00
C PHE A 169 6.29 -17.17 -26.49
N THR A 170 6.58 -15.99 -25.96
CA THR A 170 7.79 -15.77 -25.14
C THR A 170 7.36 -15.80 -23.69
N ARG A 171 7.87 -16.78 -22.92
CA ARG A 171 7.63 -16.83 -21.46
C ARG A 171 8.37 -15.68 -20.81
N VAL A 172 7.61 -14.77 -20.21
CA VAL A 172 8.16 -13.72 -19.35
C VAL A 172 8.32 -14.31 -17.95
N ARG A 173 9.42 -13.97 -17.27
CA ARG A 173 9.78 -14.46 -15.95
C ARG A 173 10.26 -13.27 -15.13
N ALA A 174 9.65 -13.04 -13.97
CA ALA A 174 10.14 -12.07 -13.02
C ALA A 174 11.36 -12.66 -12.31
N ILE A 175 12.58 -12.21 -12.65
CA ILE A 175 13.81 -12.69 -11.99
C ILE A 175 14.33 -11.58 -11.07
N PRO A 176 14.54 -11.82 -9.76
CA PRO A 176 14.46 -13.10 -9.02
C PRO A 176 13.10 -13.32 -8.31
N GLY A 177 12.00 -12.76 -8.81
CA GLY A 177 10.70 -12.80 -8.12
C GLY A 177 9.90 -14.10 -8.20
N GLU A 178 10.12 -14.94 -9.21
CA GLU A 178 9.47 -16.26 -9.30
C GLU A 178 9.84 -17.18 -8.13
N GLY A 179 8.86 -17.91 -7.59
CA GLY A 179 9.03 -18.76 -6.41
C GLY A 179 9.28 -18.02 -5.09
N THR A 180 9.14 -16.70 -5.02
CA THR A 180 9.27 -15.96 -3.76
C THR A 180 8.00 -16.00 -2.91
N CYS A 181 6.81 -16.16 -3.52
CA CYS A 181 5.51 -16.26 -2.87
C CYS A 181 5.26 -15.19 -1.77
N ILE A 182 5.64 -13.94 -2.06
CA ILE A 182 5.56 -12.79 -1.15
C ILE A 182 4.12 -12.65 -0.60
N PRO A 183 3.92 -12.47 0.72
CA PRO A 183 2.62 -12.17 1.29
C PRO A 183 1.99 -10.89 0.69
N MET A 184 1.01 -11.08 -0.18
CA MET A 184 0.26 -10.00 -0.82
C MET A 184 -0.99 -9.61 -0.02
N TRP A 185 -1.34 -8.33 -0.05
CA TRP A 185 -2.51 -7.78 0.63
C TRP A 185 -3.26 -6.81 -0.28
N MET A 186 -4.59 -6.88 -0.33
CA MET A 186 -5.39 -5.93 -1.09
C MET A 186 -5.88 -4.76 -0.23
N LEU A 187 -5.58 -3.53 -0.63
CA LEU A 187 -6.02 -2.29 0.03
C LEU A 187 -7.22 -1.68 -0.71
N SER A 188 -8.33 -1.50 -0.01
CA SER A 188 -9.52 -0.76 -0.50
C SER A 188 -10.20 0.00 0.63
N SER A 189 -10.96 1.03 0.28
CA SER A 189 -11.86 1.76 1.17
C SER A 189 -13.28 1.79 0.58
N SER A 190 -13.70 0.67 0.00
CA SER A 190 -14.99 0.52 -0.69
C SER A 190 -15.40 -0.95 -0.80
N SER A 191 -16.70 -1.19 -0.69
CA SER A 191 -17.37 -2.50 -0.79
C SER A 191 -17.05 -3.23 -2.09
N ALA A 192 -16.89 -2.51 -3.20
CA ALA A 192 -16.50 -3.08 -4.49
C ALA A 192 -15.08 -3.69 -4.44
N GLY A 193 -14.10 -2.99 -3.84
CA GLY A 193 -12.77 -3.56 -3.67
C GLY A 193 -12.70 -4.63 -2.58
N ALA A 194 -13.59 -4.61 -1.60
CA ALA A 194 -13.71 -5.68 -0.62
C ALA A 194 -14.27 -6.97 -1.24
N LYS A 195 -15.18 -6.86 -2.22
CA LYS A 195 -15.59 -7.99 -3.07
C LYS A 195 -14.41 -8.57 -3.87
N VAL A 196 -13.63 -7.73 -4.55
CA VAL A 196 -12.46 -8.19 -5.33
C VAL A 196 -11.45 -8.93 -4.42
N ALA A 197 -11.18 -8.41 -3.22
CA ALA A 197 -10.31 -9.11 -2.25
C ALA A 197 -10.86 -10.49 -1.86
N ALA A 198 -12.19 -10.65 -1.82
CA ALA A 198 -12.87 -11.90 -1.51
C ALA A 198 -12.82 -12.89 -2.69
N ASP A 199 -13.17 -12.44 -3.90
CA ASP A 199 -13.19 -13.27 -5.12
C ASP A 199 -11.78 -13.81 -5.45
N LEU A 200 -10.74 -13.02 -5.19
CA LEU A 200 -9.32 -13.37 -5.32
C LEU A 200 -8.71 -14.03 -4.07
N GLY A 201 -9.48 -14.30 -3.01
CA GLY A 201 -8.98 -14.98 -1.80
C GLY A 201 -7.82 -14.27 -1.09
N MET A 202 -7.68 -12.96 -1.26
CA MET A 202 -6.56 -12.18 -0.73
C MET A 202 -6.82 -11.69 0.70
N PRO A 203 -5.79 -11.61 1.56
CA PRO A 203 -5.84 -10.84 2.80
C PRO A 203 -6.25 -9.37 2.54
N TYR A 204 -7.22 -8.85 3.29
CA TYR A 204 -7.86 -7.57 3.00
C TYR A 204 -7.51 -6.46 4.00
N VAL A 205 -7.29 -5.24 3.51
CA VAL A 205 -7.06 -4.04 4.32
C VAL A 205 -8.09 -2.97 4.03
N PHE A 206 -8.90 -2.60 5.03
CA PHE A 206 -9.90 -1.53 4.91
C PHE A 206 -9.33 -0.16 5.33
N GLY A 207 -9.49 0.85 4.47
CA GLY A 207 -9.01 2.24 4.65
C GLY A 207 -9.80 3.11 5.64
N GLY A 208 -10.12 2.60 6.83
CA GLY A 208 -11.04 3.22 7.80
C GLY A 208 -10.63 4.62 8.29
N HIS A 209 -9.33 4.93 8.24
CA HIS A 209 -8.75 6.20 8.64
C HIS A 209 -9.08 7.39 7.72
N PHE A 210 -9.53 7.16 6.49
CA PHE A 210 -9.84 8.24 5.52
C PHE A 210 -11.16 8.08 4.75
N ALA A 211 -11.56 6.85 4.41
CA ALA A 211 -12.80 6.58 3.68
C ALA A 211 -13.63 5.51 4.43
N PRO A 212 -14.45 5.95 5.41
CA PRO A 212 -15.16 5.09 6.36
C PRO A 212 -16.59 4.74 5.93
N TYR A 213 -17.03 5.17 4.75
CA TYR A 213 -18.34 4.80 4.24
C TYR A 213 -18.38 3.30 3.98
N ASN A 214 -19.46 2.65 4.43
CA ASN A 214 -19.73 1.24 4.21
C ASN A 214 -18.66 0.27 4.78
N ILE A 215 -17.96 0.62 5.88
CA ILE A 215 -17.05 -0.32 6.57
C ILE A 215 -17.77 -1.64 6.91
N ASP A 216 -18.93 -1.53 7.55
CA ASP A 216 -19.73 -2.69 7.98
C ASP A 216 -20.12 -3.59 6.80
N GLU A 217 -20.64 -3.02 5.71
CA GLU A 217 -21.00 -3.72 4.47
C GLU A 217 -19.78 -4.34 3.78
N ALA A 218 -18.67 -3.60 3.66
CA ALA A 218 -17.46 -4.07 3.00
C ALA A 218 -16.80 -5.24 3.73
N VAL A 219 -16.75 -5.17 5.06
CA VAL A 219 -16.23 -6.24 5.92
C VAL A 219 -17.16 -7.47 5.90
N GLU A 220 -18.48 -7.27 5.83
CA GLU A 220 -19.44 -8.37 5.67
C GLU A 220 -19.30 -9.05 4.29
N ILE A 221 -19.30 -8.28 3.20
CA ILE A 221 -19.08 -8.78 1.83
C ILE A 221 -17.80 -9.60 1.77
N TYR A 222 -16.69 -9.06 2.28
CA TYR A 222 -15.39 -9.74 2.23
C TYR A 222 -15.45 -11.11 2.90
N ARG A 223 -16.01 -11.22 4.11
CA ARG A 223 -16.11 -12.51 4.81
C ARG A 223 -17.11 -13.47 4.19
N ARG A 224 -18.21 -12.95 3.64
CA ARG A 224 -19.31 -13.75 3.06
C ARG A 224 -18.94 -14.37 1.71
N GLU A 225 -18.10 -13.69 0.94
CA GLU A 225 -17.78 -14.07 -0.46
C GLU A 225 -16.33 -14.58 -0.62
N PHE A 226 -15.60 -14.76 0.49
CA PHE A 226 -14.19 -15.14 0.47
C PHE A 226 -13.91 -16.50 -0.21
N ASN A 227 -13.11 -16.46 -1.27
CA ASN A 227 -12.74 -17.61 -2.08
C ASN A 227 -11.35 -18.15 -1.70
N ALA A 228 -11.32 -19.01 -0.68
CA ALA A 228 -10.11 -19.74 -0.26
C ALA A 228 -9.50 -20.68 -1.34
N ASN A 229 -10.13 -20.81 -2.51
CA ASN A 229 -9.67 -21.64 -3.63
C ASN A 229 -9.23 -20.80 -4.86
N ALA A 230 -9.13 -19.47 -4.75
CA ALA A 230 -8.62 -18.64 -5.83
C ALA A 230 -7.14 -18.96 -6.14
N PRO A 231 -6.67 -18.85 -7.40
CA PRO A 231 -5.24 -19.03 -7.74
C PRO A 231 -4.30 -18.06 -7.01
N THR A 232 -4.85 -16.91 -6.62
CA THR A 232 -4.28 -15.79 -5.87
C THR A 232 -4.34 -15.95 -4.35
N ALA A 233 -5.03 -16.98 -3.83
CA ALA A 233 -5.26 -17.14 -2.39
C ALA A 233 -3.98 -17.55 -1.64
N MET A 234 -3.64 -16.78 -0.61
CA MET A 234 -2.48 -17.02 0.28
C MET A 234 -2.88 -17.37 1.72
N VAL A 235 -4.17 -17.38 2.02
CA VAL A 235 -4.76 -17.73 3.32
C VAL A 235 -6.04 -18.56 3.09
N ASP A 236 -6.35 -19.47 4.01
CA ASP A 236 -7.48 -20.42 3.92
C ASP A 236 -8.79 -19.88 4.53
N HIS A 237 -8.75 -18.69 5.13
CA HIS A 237 -9.89 -18.00 5.74
C HIS A 237 -9.77 -16.48 5.53
N PRO A 238 -10.88 -15.70 5.65
CA PRO A 238 -10.83 -14.26 5.46
C PRO A 238 -10.02 -13.59 6.58
N VAL A 239 -9.02 -12.77 6.21
CA VAL A 239 -8.17 -12.01 7.14
C VAL A 239 -8.35 -10.52 6.89
N VAL A 240 -8.69 -9.74 7.92
CA VAL A 240 -9.01 -8.30 7.80
C VAL A 240 -8.06 -7.46 8.66
N MET A 241 -7.34 -6.55 7.99
CA MET A 241 -6.59 -5.47 8.63
C MET A 241 -7.39 -4.15 8.58
N MET A 242 -7.48 -3.43 9.71
CA MET A 242 -8.15 -2.12 9.75
C MET A 242 -7.16 -0.96 9.83
N GLY A 243 -7.23 -0.05 8.86
CA GLY A 243 -6.49 1.21 8.90
C GLY A 243 -7.19 2.24 9.80
N MET A 244 -6.48 2.79 10.78
CA MET A 244 -7.03 3.71 11.80
C MET A 244 -6.08 4.89 12.07
N ASN A 245 -6.60 6.11 12.26
CA ASN A 245 -5.76 7.22 12.73
C ASN A 245 -5.49 7.07 14.24
N VAL A 246 -4.27 7.38 14.69
CA VAL A 246 -3.93 7.39 16.13
C VAL A 246 -3.18 8.65 16.52
N MET A 247 -3.59 9.25 17.64
CA MET A 247 -2.82 10.26 18.37
C MET A 247 -2.96 10.02 19.87
N CYS A 248 -1.89 9.53 20.50
CA CYS A 248 -1.84 9.21 21.91
C CYS A 248 -0.94 10.20 22.65
N ASN A 249 -1.38 10.69 23.80
CA ASN A 249 -0.60 11.50 24.72
C ASN A 249 -1.08 11.23 26.16
N GLU A 250 -0.23 11.42 27.16
CA GLU A 250 -0.59 11.32 28.58
C GLU A 250 -1.70 12.30 28.99
N ASN A 251 -1.93 13.37 28.21
CA ASN A 251 -3.01 14.32 28.38
C ASN A 251 -3.97 14.29 27.17
N GLU A 252 -5.26 14.03 27.42
CA GLU A 252 -6.31 13.99 26.40
C GLU A 252 -6.45 15.31 25.62
N ALA A 253 -6.23 16.45 26.26
CA ALA A 253 -6.32 17.76 25.62
C ALA A 253 -5.17 17.97 24.62
N GLU A 254 -3.96 17.55 25.00
CA GLU A 254 -2.77 17.59 24.13
C GLU A 254 -2.92 16.63 22.95
N ALA A 255 -3.42 15.41 23.19
CA ALA A 255 -3.74 14.47 22.11
C ALA A 255 -4.72 15.06 21.08
N LYS A 256 -5.77 15.75 21.56
CA LYS A 256 -6.75 16.45 20.70
C LYS A 256 -6.13 17.64 19.95
N TYR A 257 -5.31 18.44 20.63
CA TYR A 257 -4.58 19.57 20.04
C TYR A 257 -3.65 19.09 18.91
N GLN A 258 -2.78 18.12 19.16
CA GLN A 258 -1.89 17.52 18.16
C GLN A 258 -2.66 16.88 17.00
N PHE A 259 -3.81 16.26 17.26
CA PHE A 259 -4.65 15.68 16.22
C PHE A 259 -5.24 16.72 15.24
N THR A 260 -5.25 18.03 15.57
CA THR A 260 -5.67 19.07 14.62
C THR A 260 -4.78 19.17 13.39
N THR A 261 -3.51 18.71 13.43
CA THR A 261 -2.70 18.54 12.21
C THR A 261 -3.31 17.50 11.26
N THR A 262 -3.94 16.43 11.76
CA THR A 262 -4.66 15.45 10.94
C THR A 262 -5.87 16.09 10.24
N TYR A 263 -6.67 16.88 10.97
CA TYR A 263 -7.79 17.62 10.38
C TYR A 263 -7.33 18.65 9.33
N GLN A 264 -6.19 19.31 9.53
CA GLN A 264 -5.61 20.22 8.54
C GLN A 264 -5.17 19.49 7.26
N VAL A 265 -4.54 18.31 7.36
CA VAL A 265 -4.23 17.47 6.19
C VAL A 265 -5.50 17.08 5.43
N GLN A 266 -6.51 16.60 6.14
CA GLN A 266 -7.81 16.23 5.53
C GLN A 266 -8.46 17.44 4.85
N GLY A 267 -8.43 18.63 5.47
CA GLY A 267 -8.96 19.87 4.90
C GLY A 267 -8.22 20.31 3.63
N ASN A 268 -6.89 20.21 3.63
CA ASN A 268 -6.04 20.52 2.48
C ASN A 268 -6.32 19.56 1.29
N VAL A 269 -6.55 18.27 1.55
CA VAL A 269 -6.98 17.30 0.53
C VAL A 269 -8.40 17.62 0.03
N LEU A 270 -9.37 17.79 0.94
CA LEU A 270 -10.78 18.06 0.59
C LEU A 270 -11.03 19.39 -0.12
N SER A 271 -10.09 20.34 -0.05
CA SER A 271 -10.12 21.63 -0.74
C SER A 271 -9.28 21.67 -2.03
N GLY A 272 -8.60 20.56 -2.38
CA GLY A 272 -7.74 20.47 -3.57
C GLY A 272 -6.46 21.30 -3.46
N ARG A 273 -5.97 21.54 -2.24
CA ARG A 273 -4.79 22.36 -1.93
C ARG A 273 -3.81 21.61 -1.01
N PRO A 274 -3.25 20.46 -1.44
CA PRO A 274 -2.28 19.73 -0.63
C PRO A 274 -1.03 20.57 -0.37
N GLY A 275 -0.55 20.54 0.87
CA GLY A 275 0.65 21.22 1.34
C GLY A 275 1.20 20.53 2.60
N THR A 276 2.44 20.84 2.97
CA THR A 276 3.17 20.29 4.13
C THR A 276 2.35 20.29 5.42
N LEU A 277 2.66 19.38 6.36
CA LEU A 277 2.04 19.42 7.69
C LEU A 277 2.28 20.78 8.35
N THR A 278 1.19 21.43 8.76
CA THR A 278 1.19 22.66 9.54
C THR A 278 1.10 22.36 11.04
N PRO A 279 1.54 23.28 11.91
CA PRO A 279 1.42 23.14 13.36
C PRO A 279 -0.02 22.83 13.81
N PRO A 280 -0.20 22.15 14.95
CA PRO A 280 -1.50 22.07 15.61
C PRO A 280 -2.05 23.47 15.96
N THR A 281 -3.37 23.56 16.11
CA THR A 281 -4.10 24.83 16.26
C THR A 281 -5.25 24.68 17.24
N ASP A 282 -5.43 25.67 18.12
CA ASP A 282 -6.58 25.77 19.02
C ASP A 282 -7.86 26.18 18.26
N ASP A 283 -7.72 26.83 17.10
CA ASP A 283 -8.83 27.36 16.29
C ASP A 283 -8.78 26.79 14.86
N LEU A 284 -9.36 25.59 14.71
CA LEU A 284 -9.52 24.93 13.42
C LEU A 284 -10.44 25.71 12.46
N ASP A 285 -11.38 26.52 12.99
CA ASP A 285 -12.35 27.28 12.20
C ASP A 285 -11.73 28.52 11.56
N ALA A 286 -10.85 29.22 12.27
CA ALA A 286 -10.00 30.25 11.69
C ALA A 286 -8.94 29.67 10.72
N THR A 287 -8.48 28.44 10.98
CA THR A 287 -7.42 27.80 10.19
C THR A 287 -7.92 27.26 8.84
N LEU A 288 -9.07 26.57 8.82
CA LEU A 288 -9.65 25.98 7.59
C LEU A 288 -10.84 26.75 7.02
N GLY A 289 -11.45 27.64 7.82
CA GLY A 289 -12.80 28.14 7.60
C GLY A 289 -13.84 27.17 8.12
N GLU A 290 -14.69 27.61 9.05
CA GLU A 290 -15.89 26.95 9.61
C GLU A 290 -16.46 25.79 8.76
N LYS A 291 -16.93 26.06 7.53
CA LYS A 291 -17.53 25.06 6.63
C LYS A 291 -16.63 23.89 6.23
N LEU A 292 -15.32 24.06 6.25
CA LEU A 292 -14.33 23.01 5.98
C LEU A 292 -13.90 22.33 7.28
N ALA A 293 -13.78 23.08 8.38
CA ALA A 293 -13.53 22.55 9.71
C ALA A 293 -14.64 21.57 10.15
N ASP A 294 -15.91 21.96 10.01
CA ASP A 294 -17.06 21.09 10.25
C ASP A 294 -17.07 19.87 9.33
N ARG A 295 -16.69 20.04 8.06
CA ARG A 295 -16.63 18.92 7.10
C ARG A 295 -15.55 17.89 7.49
N VAL A 296 -14.42 18.30 8.05
CA VAL A 296 -13.38 17.36 8.52
C VAL A 296 -13.71 16.75 9.88
N ARG A 297 -14.32 17.51 10.81
CA ARG A 297 -14.89 16.97 12.05
C ARG A 297 -15.94 15.90 11.79
N ALA A 298 -16.76 16.08 10.76
CA ALA A 298 -17.82 15.18 10.36
C ALA A 298 -17.38 14.03 9.42
N LEU A 299 -16.08 13.91 9.08
CA LEU A 299 -15.59 12.70 8.40
C LEU A 299 -15.71 11.51 9.37
N PRO A 300 -16.43 10.41 9.04
CA PRO A 300 -16.66 9.30 9.97
C PRO A 300 -15.43 8.41 10.26
N SER A 301 -14.22 8.95 10.16
CA SER A 301 -12.95 8.21 10.19
C SER A 301 -12.79 7.39 11.47
N ILE A 302 -12.30 6.16 11.32
CA ILE A 302 -11.88 5.38 12.49
C ILE A 302 -10.60 6.03 13.03
N SER A 303 -10.72 6.65 14.20
CA SER A 303 -9.65 7.37 14.87
C SER A 303 -9.67 7.06 16.37
N ALA A 304 -8.49 6.90 16.96
CA ALA A 304 -8.27 6.75 18.40
C ALA A 304 -7.39 7.92 18.89
N VAL A 305 -7.96 8.80 19.70
CA VAL A 305 -7.32 10.07 20.11
C VAL A 305 -7.59 10.31 21.59
N GLY A 306 -6.53 10.43 22.40
CA GLY A 306 -6.64 10.65 23.84
C GLY A 306 -5.48 10.05 24.64
N THR A 307 -5.79 9.72 25.89
CA THR A 307 -4.91 8.97 26.81
C THR A 307 -4.63 7.55 26.30
N PRO A 308 -3.55 6.88 26.79
CA PRO A 308 -3.25 5.50 26.42
C PRO A 308 -4.44 4.54 26.64
N GLU A 309 -5.17 4.72 27.75
CA GLU A 309 -6.35 3.94 28.11
C GLU A 309 -7.50 4.15 27.11
N GLN A 310 -7.82 5.41 26.76
CA GLN A 310 -8.84 5.75 25.76
C GLN A 310 -8.49 5.24 24.36
N VAL A 311 -7.19 5.25 24.01
CA VAL A 311 -6.71 4.73 22.72
C VAL A 311 -6.83 3.21 22.66
N VAL A 312 -6.45 2.49 23.73
CA VAL A 312 -6.63 1.03 23.84
C VAL A 312 -8.11 0.64 23.84
N GLU A 313 -8.97 1.33 24.61
CA GLU A 313 -10.42 1.09 24.61
C GLU A 313 -10.99 1.25 23.20
N LYS A 314 -10.60 2.31 22.48
CA LYS A 314 -11.07 2.54 21.11
C LYS A 314 -10.57 1.48 20.14
N MET A 315 -9.32 1.02 20.28
CA MET A 315 -8.74 -0.04 19.46
C MET A 315 -9.40 -1.40 19.69
N ASP A 316 -9.64 -1.76 20.95
CA ASP A 316 -10.36 -2.97 21.34
C ASP A 316 -11.82 -2.94 20.83
N TRP A 317 -12.50 -1.79 20.94
CA TRP A 317 -13.84 -1.62 20.35
C TRP A 317 -13.84 -1.79 18.82
N VAL A 318 -12.83 -1.29 18.11
CA VAL A 318 -12.67 -1.51 16.66
C VAL A 318 -12.44 -3.00 16.36
N SER A 319 -11.54 -3.65 17.11
CA SER A 319 -11.25 -5.08 16.97
C SER A 319 -12.51 -5.92 17.18
N ARG A 320 -13.27 -5.68 18.24
CA ARG A 320 -14.49 -6.43 18.56
C ARG A 320 -15.67 -6.12 17.63
N LYS A 321 -15.91 -4.85 17.27
CA LYS A 321 -17.03 -4.49 16.38
C LYS A 321 -16.85 -5.12 15.00
N TYR A 322 -15.65 -5.01 14.43
CA TYR A 322 -15.38 -5.41 13.06
C TYR A 322 -14.71 -6.79 12.94
N MET A 323 -14.44 -7.45 14.08
CA MET A 323 -13.75 -8.74 14.21
C MET A 323 -12.39 -8.77 13.47
N VAL A 324 -11.62 -7.68 13.55
CA VAL A 324 -10.40 -7.50 12.73
C VAL A 324 -9.15 -8.09 13.38
N ASP A 325 -8.37 -8.77 12.56
CA ASP A 325 -7.20 -9.60 12.92
C ASP A 325 -5.95 -8.75 13.13
N GLU A 326 -5.77 -7.70 12.31
CA GLU A 326 -4.67 -6.76 12.42
C GLU A 326 -5.18 -5.29 12.42
N ILE A 327 -4.48 -4.39 13.09
CA ILE A 327 -4.71 -2.94 13.02
C ILE A 327 -3.44 -2.26 12.52
N ILE A 328 -3.59 -1.34 11.58
CA ILE A 328 -2.52 -0.51 11.02
C ILE A 328 -2.78 0.97 11.28
N THR A 329 -1.85 1.62 11.98
CA THR A 329 -2.01 2.97 12.50
C THR A 329 -1.38 4.01 11.59
N VAL A 330 -2.12 5.09 11.31
CA VAL A 330 -1.61 6.32 10.70
C VAL A 330 -1.53 7.40 11.78
N THR A 331 -0.38 8.06 11.90
CA THR A 331 -0.19 9.18 12.85
C THR A 331 0.43 10.36 12.12
N HIS A 332 -0.32 11.46 12.04
CA HIS A 332 0.16 12.76 11.61
C HIS A 332 0.33 13.67 12.83
N ALA A 333 1.57 14.06 13.11
CA ALA A 333 1.93 15.12 14.05
C ALA A 333 2.81 16.12 13.30
N TYR A 334 2.75 17.40 13.65
CA TYR A 334 3.66 18.40 13.08
C TYR A 334 5.12 18.13 13.49
N ASP A 335 5.33 17.77 14.76
CA ASP A 335 6.65 17.39 15.28
C ASP A 335 6.92 15.87 15.11
N PRO A 336 8.02 15.48 14.43
CA PRO A 336 8.57 14.14 14.44
C PRO A 336 8.57 13.39 15.79
N GLN A 337 8.87 14.08 16.89
CA GLN A 337 9.00 13.47 18.23
C GLN A 337 7.63 13.16 18.84
N VAL A 338 6.64 14.05 18.71
CA VAL A 338 5.25 13.79 19.14
C VAL A 338 4.71 12.54 18.45
N ARG A 339 4.99 12.37 17.16
CA ARG A 339 4.59 11.16 16.41
C ARG A 339 5.23 9.88 16.96
N ILE A 340 6.53 9.90 17.26
CA ILE A 340 7.23 8.73 17.82
C ILE A 340 6.70 8.42 19.22
N HIS A 341 6.59 9.42 20.08
CA HIS A 341 6.05 9.30 21.45
C HIS A 341 4.63 8.74 21.48
N SER A 342 3.74 9.23 20.62
CA SER A 342 2.39 8.68 20.44
C SER A 342 2.42 7.18 20.12
N LEU A 343 3.36 6.71 19.30
CA LEU A 343 3.47 5.30 18.92
C LEU A 343 4.21 4.47 19.99
N GLU A 344 5.05 5.08 20.83
CA GLU A 344 5.59 4.46 22.04
C GLU A 344 4.50 4.18 23.08
N LEU A 345 3.62 5.17 23.35
CA LEU A 345 2.51 5.03 24.29
C LEU A 345 1.54 3.93 23.84
N VAL A 346 1.20 3.89 22.55
CA VAL A 346 0.38 2.83 21.95
C VAL A 346 1.03 1.46 22.11
N ALA A 347 2.34 1.34 21.87
CA ALA A 347 3.06 0.06 22.02
C ALA A 347 3.05 -0.43 23.47
N LYS A 348 3.29 0.47 24.43
CA LYS A 348 3.29 0.18 25.87
C LYS A 348 1.90 -0.24 26.35
N ALA A 349 0.86 0.54 26.02
CA ALA A 349 -0.50 0.31 26.49
C ALA A 349 -1.20 -0.89 25.81
N TRP A 350 -0.84 -1.20 24.56
CA TRP A 350 -1.31 -2.41 23.87
C TRP A 350 -0.53 -3.68 24.27
N GLY A 351 0.51 -3.56 25.10
CA GLY A 351 1.30 -4.70 25.58
C GLY A 351 2.15 -5.37 24.49
N LEU A 352 2.75 -4.59 23.59
CA LEU A 352 3.68 -5.13 22.59
C LEU A 352 4.99 -5.62 23.24
N PRO A 353 5.68 -6.63 22.64
CA PRO A 353 6.97 -7.11 23.13
C PRO A 353 8.08 -6.10 22.81
N ILE A 354 8.16 -5.06 23.62
CA ILE A 354 9.16 -3.99 23.54
C ILE A 354 10.53 -4.54 23.95
N LEU A 355 11.55 -4.30 23.13
CA LEU A 355 12.94 -4.56 23.45
C LEU A 355 13.52 -3.44 24.35
N PRO A 356 14.44 -3.77 25.27
CA PRO A 356 15.19 -2.77 26.04
C PRO A 356 15.97 -1.82 25.11
N ALA A 357 16.34 -0.65 25.61
CA ALA A 357 17.17 0.29 24.87
C ALA A 357 18.62 -0.23 24.72
N GLU A 358 19.29 0.22 23.66
CA GLU A 358 20.72 -0.02 23.46
C GLU A 358 21.51 0.58 24.65
N GLY A 359 22.02 -0.28 25.53
CA GLY A 359 22.70 0.08 26.78
C GLY A 359 22.04 -0.49 28.05
N GLU A 360 20.71 -0.70 28.07
CA GLU A 360 20.00 -1.27 29.24
C GLU A 360 20.27 -2.77 29.43
N ALA A 361 20.76 -3.46 28.40
CA ALA A 361 21.02 -4.90 28.43
C ALA A 361 22.30 -5.28 29.21
N GLU A 362 23.26 -4.36 29.41
CA GLU A 362 24.54 -4.67 30.06
C GLU A 362 24.46 -4.68 31.61
N GLU A 363 23.44 -4.04 32.22
CA GLU A 363 23.25 -4.08 33.68
C GLU A 363 22.60 -5.38 34.19
N ALA A 364 22.06 -6.21 33.30
CA ALA A 364 21.28 -7.39 33.66
C ALA A 364 22.11 -8.64 33.99
N GLU A 365 23.41 -8.68 33.66
CA GLU A 365 24.26 -9.88 33.77
C GLU A 365 25.52 -9.67 34.63
N GLN A 366 25.32 -9.23 35.89
CA GLN A 366 26.36 -9.31 36.93
C GLN A 366 25.89 -10.11 38.15
N THR A 367 26.11 -11.43 38.11
CA THR A 367 25.97 -12.31 39.29
C THR A 367 27.28 -13.08 39.57
N PRO A 368 28.06 -12.67 40.58
CA PRO A 368 29.22 -13.43 41.02
C PRO A 368 28.96 -14.15 42.36
N SER A 369 28.66 -15.44 42.31
CA SER A 369 29.15 -16.43 43.30
C SER A 369 28.75 -17.85 42.90
N THR A 370 29.75 -18.72 42.79
CA THR A 370 29.57 -20.17 42.57
C THR A 370 29.54 -20.88 43.93
N PRO A 371 28.50 -21.65 44.28
CA PRO A 371 28.58 -22.60 45.39
C PRO A 371 29.40 -23.84 44.97
N GLU A 372 30.12 -24.43 45.91
CA GLU A 372 30.90 -25.65 45.68
C GLU A 372 30.01 -26.89 45.44
N PRO A 373 30.46 -27.91 44.69
CA PRO A 373 29.63 -29.07 44.37
C PRO A 373 29.47 -30.04 45.55
N GLU A 374 28.23 -30.27 45.98
CA GLU A 374 27.90 -31.39 46.87
C GLU A 374 28.03 -32.74 46.15
N VAL A 375 28.56 -33.74 46.85
CA VAL A 375 28.69 -35.11 46.35
C VAL A 375 27.41 -35.88 46.64
N ILE A 376 26.74 -36.35 45.58
CA ILE A 376 25.54 -37.19 45.69
C ILE A 376 25.95 -38.64 45.44
N GLU A 377 25.77 -39.51 46.44
CA GLU A 377 25.92 -40.96 46.27
C GLU A 377 24.71 -41.53 45.51
N ILE A 378 24.98 -42.46 44.59
CA ILE A 378 23.95 -43.08 43.74
C ILE A 378 23.50 -44.39 44.38
N ALA A 379 22.19 -44.51 44.62
CA ALA A 379 21.53 -45.78 44.95
C ALA A 379 20.65 -46.24 43.78
N GLU A 380 20.45 -47.56 43.65
CA GLU A 380 19.92 -48.20 42.44
C GLU A 380 18.37 -48.14 42.33
N GLU A 381 17.86 -48.36 41.12
CA GLU A 381 16.42 -48.27 40.79
C GLU A 381 15.60 -49.51 41.21
N GLU A 382 14.31 -49.32 41.50
CA GLU A 382 13.26 -50.29 41.16
C GLU A 382 12.10 -49.59 40.40
N PRO A 383 11.31 -50.30 39.55
CA PRO A 383 10.66 -49.65 38.41
C PRO A 383 9.11 -49.62 38.40
N GLU A 384 8.58 -48.85 37.44
CA GLU A 384 7.19 -48.76 36.92
C GLU A 384 6.07 -48.16 37.81
N GLU A 385 5.41 -47.12 37.29
CA GLU A 385 4.04 -47.29 36.76
C GLU A 385 3.78 -46.29 35.60
N LYS A 386 2.94 -46.66 34.62
CA LYS A 386 2.61 -45.82 33.44
C LYS A 386 1.30 -45.05 33.63
N VAL A 387 1.37 -43.72 33.69
CA VAL A 387 0.17 -42.85 33.78
C VAL A 387 -0.36 -42.47 32.39
N ALA A 388 -1.67 -42.66 32.19
CA ALA A 388 -2.36 -42.33 30.93
C ALA A 388 -2.69 -40.82 30.78
N PRO A 389 -2.76 -40.28 29.54
CA PRO A 389 -2.98 -38.85 29.31
C PRO A 389 -4.42 -38.41 29.57
N ARG A 390 -4.61 -37.20 30.14
CA ARG A 390 -5.91 -36.53 30.28
C ARG A 390 -6.21 -35.63 29.06
N PRO A 391 -7.48 -35.51 28.61
CA PRO A 391 -7.84 -34.72 27.44
C PRO A 391 -8.17 -33.25 27.76
N GLY A 392 -8.11 -32.40 26.74
CA GLY A 392 -8.94 -31.19 26.62
C GLY A 392 -8.48 -29.93 27.36
N GLY A 393 -7.74 -29.05 26.67
CA GLY A 393 -7.39 -27.71 27.16
C GLY A 393 -6.97 -26.76 26.04
N THR A 394 -7.93 -26.23 25.28
CA THR A 394 -7.67 -25.33 24.16
C THR A 394 -7.23 -23.94 24.62
N ARG A 395 -5.93 -23.64 24.49
CA ARG A 395 -5.42 -22.26 24.47
C ARG A 395 -5.18 -21.84 23.03
N ASN A 396 -5.88 -20.81 22.56
CA ASN A 396 -5.59 -20.18 21.27
C ASN A 396 -4.14 -19.68 21.29
N ARG A 397 -3.33 -20.18 20.35
CA ARG A 397 -2.05 -19.54 19.98
C ARG A 397 -2.32 -18.61 18.82
N SER A 398 -1.73 -17.43 18.88
CA SER A 398 -1.71 -16.43 17.81
C SER A 398 -1.31 -17.05 16.47
N ALA A 399 -2.05 -16.74 15.41
CA ALA A 399 -1.72 -17.10 14.04
C ALA A 399 -0.51 -16.27 13.54
N VAL A 400 0.69 -16.63 14.00
CA VAL A 400 1.94 -16.19 13.39
C VAL A 400 2.11 -16.98 12.11
N TYR A 401 2.38 -16.30 10.99
CA TYR A 401 2.69 -16.93 9.70
C TYR A 401 3.83 -17.95 9.87
N GLY A 402 3.47 -19.24 9.79
CA GLY A 402 4.44 -20.33 9.80
C GLY A 402 5.19 -20.42 8.46
N PRO A 403 6.36 -21.09 8.42
CA PRO A 403 7.03 -21.38 7.16
C PRO A 403 6.12 -22.20 6.25
N VAL A 404 6.02 -21.80 4.98
CA VAL A 404 5.10 -22.41 4.01
C VAL A 404 5.36 -23.92 3.89
N HIS A 405 4.37 -24.74 4.26
CA HIS A 405 4.48 -26.18 4.16
C HIS A 405 4.51 -26.61 2.69
N ARG A 406 5.72 -26.90 2.20
CA ARG A 406 5.99 -27.45 0.88
C ARG A 406 5.26 -28.79 0.69
N SER A 407 4.05 -28.76 0.15
CA SER A 407 3.27 -29.98 -0.06
C SER A 407 3.89 -30.85 -1.16
N GLU A 408 4.47 -31.99 -0.79
CA GLU A 408 5.03 -32.94 -1.75
C GLU A 408 3.91 -33.65 -2.53
N ARG A 409 3.44 -33.02 -3.62
CA ARG A 409 2.58 -33.69 -4.59
C ARG A 409 3.35 -34.84 -5.25
N LYS A 410 3.04 -36.07 -4.84
CA LYS A 410 3.54 -37.31 -5.45
C LYS A 410 3.39 -37.26 -6.97
N LYS A 411 4.50 -37.43 -7.69
CA LYS A 411 4.50 -37.53 -9.17
C LYS A 411 3.67 -38.73 -9.61
N PRO A 412 2.64 -38.58 -10.46
CA PRO A 412 2.00 -39.72 -11.12
C PRO A 412 2.99 -40.32 -12.12
N THR A 413 3.22 -41.64 -12.05
CA THR A 413 4.11 -42.34 -12.96
C THR A 413 3.49 -42.50 -14.35
N LEU A 414 3.98 -41.72 -15.32
CA LEU A 414 3.67 -41.93 -16.73
C LEU A 414 4.20 -43.29 -17.19
N LYS A 415 3.29 -44.23 -17.52
CA LYS A 415 3.62 -45.43 -18.30
C LYS A 415 3.39 -45.15 -19.77
N ASN A 416 4.42 -45.34 -20.60
CA ASN A 416 4.30 -45.30 -22.04
C ASN A 416 3.62 -46.58 -22.57
N SER A 417 2.67 -46.42 -23.48
CA SER A 417 2.24 -47.46 -24.41
C SER A 417 1.74 -46.82 -25.71
N ALA A 418 2.50 -46.97 -26.79
CA ALA A 418 2.09 -46.55 -28.14
C ALA A 418 1.42 -47.71 -28.87
N GLY A 419 0.40 -47.46 -29.69
CA GLY A 419 -0.20 -48.49 -30.54
C GLY A 419 -1.45 -48.09 -31.32
N ALA A 420 -1.42 -48.36 -32.63
CA ALA A 420 -2.54 -48.62 -33.54
C ALA A 420 -3.63 -47.54 -33.78
N SER A 421 -3.41 -46.81 -34.88
CA SER A 421 -4.41 -46.29 -35.83
C SER A 421 -5.64 -47.18 -36.10
N ALA A 422 -6.80 -46.56 -36.30
CA ALA A 422 -7.83 -46.92 -37.31
C ALA A 422 -8.78 -45.72 -37.55
N ALA A 423 -9.64 -45.77 -38.58
CA ALA A 423 -10.50 -44.64 -38.98
C ALA A 423 -11.88 -45.06 -39.54
N ALA A 424 -12.77 -44.05 -39.68
CA ALA A 424 -13.93 -43.93 -40.59
C ALA A 424 -15.36 -44.25 -40.12
N ALA A 425 -16.29 -43.47 -40.71
CA ALA A 425 -17.65 -43.83 -41.19
C ALA A 425 -18.89 -43.89 -40.25
N SER A 426 -19.58 -42.75 -40.14
CA SER A 426 -20.97 -42.48 -40.61
C SER A 426 -22.24 -43.20 -40.06
N SER A 427 -23.39 -42.57 -40.33
CA SER A 427 -24.81 -42.96 -40.09
C SER A 427 -25.29 -42.98 -38.62
N ASP A 428 -26.47 -42.50 -38.19
CA ASP A 428 -27.77 -41.99 -38.76
C ASP A 428 -28.97 -42.85 -38.30
N SER A 429 -30.19 -42.30 -38.43
CA SER A 429 -31.49 -42.73 -37.84
C SER A 429 -31.63 -42.52 -36.31
N GLU A 430 -32.64 -41.86 -35.74
CA GLU A 430 -34.13 -41.91 -35.90
C GLU A 430 -34.75 -43.16 -35.21
N ASP A 431 -35.86 -43.11 -34.45
CA ASP A 431 -36.68 -42.02 -33.86
C ASP A 431 -37.29 -42.61 -32.51
N ALA A 432 -38.45 -42.34 -31.88
CA ALA A 432 -39.62 -41.53 -32.19
C ALA A 432 -40.46 -41.07 -30.97
N ALA A 433 -40.70 -39.74 -30.92
CA ALA A 433 -41.98 -39.11 -30.53
C ALA A 433 -42.51 -39.31 -29.07
N ALA A 434 -43.50 -38.56 -28.55
CA ALA A 434 -44.32 -37.50 -29.14
C ALA A 434 -44.96 -36.56 -28.08
N LYS A 435 -45.17 -35.28 -28.45
CA LYS A 435 -46.32 -34.40 -28.10
C LYS A 435 -46.50 -33.99 -26.60
N THR A 436 -46.90 -32.77 -26.22
CA THR A 436 -47.25 -31.50 -26.92
C THR A 436 -46.95 -30.32 -25.94
N THR A 437 -47.24 -29.02 -26.13
CA THR A 437 -48.23 -28.28 -26.95
C THR A 437 -47.71 -26.88 -27.35
N ALA A 438 -48.54 -26.10 -28.05
CA ALA A 438 -48.36 -24.67 -28.37
C ALA A 438 -48.65 -23.76 -27.13
N SER A 439 -48.44 -22.42 -27.13
CA SER A 439 -48.40 -21.41 -28.20
C SER A 439 -47.41 -20.27 -27.85
N LYS A 440 -46.55 -19.75 -28.75
CA LYS A 440 -46.81 -18.82 -29.89
C LYS A 440 -47.49 -17.48 -29.44
N ALA A 441 -47.08 -16.29 -29.91
CA ALA A 441 -46.21 -15.97 -31.06
C ALA A 441 -45.52 -14.58 -31.01
N ALA A 442 -44.48 -14.44 -31.84
CA ALA A 442 -44.05 -13.21 -32.52
C ALA A 442 -43.78 -13.58 -34.00
N PRO A 443 -43.87 -12.66 -34.99
CA PRO A 443 -42.63 -12.07 -35.54
C PRO A 443 -42.76 -10.71 -36.28
N ALA A 444 -41.61 -10.07 -36.51
CA ALA A 444 -41.37 -9.17 -37.66
C ALA A 444 -39.88 -9.26 -38.09
N LYS A 445 -39.54 -8.94 -39.35
CA LYS A 445 -38.17 -9.11 -39.90
C LYS A 445 -37.78 -8.00 -40.89
N ARG A 446 -36.47 -7.69 -40.89
CA ARG A 446 -35.68 -7.13 -42.03
C ARG A 446 -36.00 -5.67 -42.45
N PRO A 447 -35.17 -5.03 -43.31
CA PRO A 447 -34.05 -5.56 -44.12
C PRO A 447 -32.66 -4.95 -43.84
N ALA A 448 -31.65 -5.51 -44.52
CA ALA A 448 -30.32 -4.95 -44.67
C ALA A 448 -30.06 -4.61 -46.16
N ALA A 449 -29.26 -3.58 -46.44
CA ALA A 449 -28.87 -3.14 -47.79
C ALA A 449 -27.35 -3.20 -48.00
N LYS A 450 -26.85 -3.06 -49.24
CA LYS A 450 -25.47 -3.40 -49.63
C LYS A 450 -24.94 -2.49 -50.74
N LYS A 451 -23.63 -2.17 -50.71
CA LYS A 451 -22.88 -1.28 -51.66
C LYS A 451 -23.23 0.22 -51.48
N THR A 452 -22.40 1.20 -51.86
CA THR A 452 -21.33 1.27 -52.89
C THR A 452 -20.01 1.91 -52.42
N THR A 453 -19.01 1.90 -53.32
CA THR A 453 -17.63 2.39 -53.17
C THR A 453 -17.44 3.85 -53.58
N ALA A 454 -16.58 4.60 -52.87
CA ALA A 454 -15.81 5.72 -53.44
C ALA A 454 -14.55 6.03 -52.60
N ALA A 455 -13.39 6.16 -53.24
CA ALA A 455 -12.16 6.61 -52.60
C ALA A 455 -11.88 8.09 -52.91
N LYS A 456 -11.24 8.83 -51.98
CA LYS A 456 -10.76 10.20 -52.23
C LYS A 456 -9.42 10.47 -51.57
N LYS A 457 -8.44 10.92 -52.37
CA LYS A 457 -7.13 11.40 -51.91
C LYS A 457 -7.27 12.65 -51.04
N PRO A 458 -6.45 12.83 -49.98
CA PRO A 458 -6.07 14.16 -49.53
C PRO A 458 -5.12 14.81 -50.54
N ALA A 459 -5.25 16.12 -50.77
CA ALA A 459 -4.40 16.87 -51.68
C ALA A 459 -3.18 17.46 -50.96
N ALA A 460 -2.00 17.41 -51.59
CA ALA A 460 -0.81 18.06 -51.06
C ALA A 460 -0.86 19.59 -51.30
N ARG A 461 -0.42 20.38 -50.32
CA ARG A 461 -0.14 21.81 -50.49
C ARG A 461 1.27 22.14 -50.01
N LYS A 462 2.16 22.51 -50.93
CA LYS A 462 3.47 23.07 -50.60
C LYS A 462 3.31 24.52 -50.15
N THR A 463 4.03 24.93 -49.12
CA THR A 463 4.41 26.34 -48.88
C THR A 463 5.89 26.41 -48.57
N THR A 464 6.60 27.19 -49.37
CA THR A 464 8.06 27.36 -49.40
C THR A 464 8.65 27.84 -48.08
N ALA A 465 9.76 27.24 -47.65
CA ALA A 465 10.68 27.86 -46.70
C ALA A 465 11.67 28.79 -47.44
N LYS A 466 11.98 29.94 -46.82
CA LYS A 466 13.13 30.80 -47.13
C LYS A 466 13.65 31.36 -45.80
N THR A 467 14.92 31.10 -45.48
CA THR A 467 15.58 31.63 -44.28
C THR A 467 17.05 31.91 -44.59
N SER A 468 17.49 33.13 -44.28
CA SER A 468 18.86 33.60 -44.55
C SER A 468 19.68 33.72 -43.26
N THR A 469 20.89 33.19 -43.34
CA THR A 469 22.02 33.18 -42.41
C THR A 469 22.26 34.37 -41.46
N LYS A 470 22.81 34.05 -40.27
CA LYS A 470 23.67 34.88 -39.35
C LYS A 470 22.98 36.06 -38.62
N ALA A 471 23.35 36.47 -37.40
CA ALA A 471 24.19 35.94 -36.30
C ALA A 471 23.85 36.77 -35.01
N THR A 472 24.52 36.83 -33.83
CA THR A 472 25.87 36.46 -33.33
C THR A 472 25.90 36.42 -31.77
N ALA A 473 27.08 36.22 -31.17
CA ALA A 473 27.47 36.56 -29.77
C ALA A 473 27.11 35.58 -28.61
N LYS A 474 27.78 35.78 -27.45
CA LYS A 474 28.03 34.81 -26.35
C LYS A 474 28.11 35.54 -24.96
N PRO A 475 28.41 34.91 -23.78
CA PRO A 475 27.63 35.18 -22.55
C PRO A 475 28.41 35.42 -21.22
N LYS A 476 27.66 35.56 -20.10
CA LYS A 476 28.10 35.52 -18.67
C LYS A 476 28.94 36.74 -18.21
N PRO A 477 29.16 37.01 -16.90
CA PRO A 477 29.32 36.14 -15.71
C PRO A 477 28.06 36.09 -14.80
N ALA A 478 27.90 35.33 -13.70
CA ALA A 478 28.76 34.66 -12.69
C ALA A 478 29.24 35.54 -11.51
N ALA A 479 29.00 35.11 -10.27
CA ALA A 479 29.39 35.80 -9.03
C ALA A 479 29.71 34.81 -7.90
N LYS A 480 30.59 35.17 -6.97
CA LYS A 480 30.98 34.33 -5.80
C LYS A 480 31.52 35.20 -4.65
N SER A 481 31.17 34.81 -3.42
CA SER A 481 31.90 34.94 -2.13
C SER A 481 32.31 36.30 -1.52
N ALA A 482 32.13 36.37 -0.18
CA ALA A 482 33.08 36.86 0.85
C ALA A 482 32.83 38.19 1.61
N ALA A 483 32.18 38.05 2.79
CA ALA A 483 32.69 38.34 4.14
C ALA A 483 33.00 39.77 4.67
N LYS A 484 32.74 39.94 5.99
CA LYS A 484 33.12 41.03 6.94
C LYS A 484 32.43 42.40 6.70
N SER A 485 32.21 43.27 7.70
CA SER A 485 32.51 43.29 9.16
C SER A 485 31.60 44.29 9.90
N ASP A 486 31.50 44.20 11.25
CA ASP A 486 31.43 45.26 12.30
C ASP A 486 30.55 46.54 12.12
N ALA A 487 29.96 47.17 13.15
CA ALA A 487 29.64 46.83 14.54
C ALA A 487 28.74 47.92 15.18
N ALA A 488 28.17 47.63 16.37
CA ALA A 488 27.72 48.55 17.44
C ALA A 488 26.56 49.57 17.23
N SER A 489 25.70 49.62 18.27
CA SER A 489 24.89 50.75 18.78
C SER A 489 23.82 51.42 17.87
N GLU A 490 22.78 52.10 18.37
CA GLU A 490 22.36 52.37 19.76
C GLU A 490 20.82 52.40 19.93
N GLN A 491 20.34 52.76 21.12
CA GLN A 491 18.94 52.80 21.53
C GLN A 491 18.17 53.99 20.95
N THR A 492 16.85 53.85 20.71
CA THR A 492 15.81 54.67 21.40
C THR A 492 14.38 54.34 20.99
N THR A 493 13.49 54.32 21.98
CA THR A 493 12.03 54.58 21.91
C THR A 493 11.77 55.85 22.76
N PRO A 494 10.61 56.57 22.70
CA PRO A 494 9.27 56.00 22.60
C PRO A 494 8.16 56.80 21.86
N ALA A 495 6.99 56.15 21.77
CA ALA A 495 5.61 56.66 21.85
C ALA A 495 5.15 57.97 21.15
N ALA A 496 4.14 57.85 20.26
CA ALA A 496 2.87 58.61 20.35
C ALA A 496 1.72 58.02 19.49
N LYS A 497 0.53 57.91 20.08
CA LYS A 497 -0.81 58.04 19.44
C LYS A 497 -1.38 59.38 19.96
N PRO A 498 -2.36 60.08 19.32
CA PRO A 498 -3.54 59.59 18.59
C PRO A 498 -3.67 60.22 17.17
N THR A 499 -4.74 60.16 16.35
CA THR A 499 -6.19 60.34 16.57
C THR A 499 -7.07 59.65 15.52
N ALA A 500 -8.35 59.46 15.85
CA ALA A 500 -9.34 58.85 14.96
C ALA A 500 -9.88 59.80 13.87
N ARG A 501 -10.37 59.23 12.75
CA ARG A 501 -11.27 59.93 11.82
C ARG A 501 -12.33 58.98 11.26
N THR A 502 -13.58 59.44 11.22
CA THR A 502 -14.78 58.63 10.96
C THR A 502 -15.36 58.87 9.55
N ARG A 503 -16.24 57.95 9.11
CA ARG A 503 -17.01 57.96 7.84
C ARG A 503 -16.16 57.65 6.58
N THR A 504 -16.70 57.08 5.49
CA THR A 504 -18.13 56.83 5.16
C THR A 504 -18.36 55.50 4.43
N ARG A 505 -19.52 54.88 4.68
CA ARG A 505 -20.04 53.66 4.03
C ARG A 505 -20.55 53.98 2.61
N ARG A 506 -20.16 53.21 1.58
CA ARG A 506 -20.80 53.20 0.25
C ARG A 506 -21.28 51.79 -0.10
N LYS A 507 -22.50 51.69 -0.63
CA LYS A 507 -23.13 50.45 -1.16
C LYS A 507 -22.91 50.35 -2.69
N PRO A 508 -23.06 49.15 -3.30
CA PRO A 508 -22.73 48.91 -4.70
C PRO A 508 -23.74 49.52 -5.70
N ARG A 509 -23.35 49.52 -6.99
CA ARG A 509 -24.24 49.75 -8.15
C ARG A 509 -24.42 48.44 -8.95
N PRO A 510 -25.50 48.30 -9.74
CA PRO A 510 -25.90 47.03 -10.36
C PRO A 510 -25.16 46.72 -11.67
N ARG A 511 -25.39 45.51 -12.18
CA ARG A 511 -24.99 45.05 -13.52
C ARG A 511 -25.75 45.79 -14.63
N SER A 512 -25.10 45.88 -15.78
CA SER A 512 -25.69 45.70 -17.12
C SER A 512 -25.02 44.47 -17.73
#